data_AF-A0A2R6WKC8-F1
#
_entry.id   AF-A0A2R6WKC8-F1
#
_cell.length_a   1.000
_cell.length_b   1.000
_cell.length_c   1.000
_cell.angle_alpha   90.00
_cell.angle_beta   90.00
_cell.angle_gamma   90.00
#
_symmetry.space_group_name_H-M   'P 1'
#
loop_
_entity.id
_entity.type
_entity.pdbx_description
1 polymer ?
#
loop_
_entity_poly.entity_id
_entity_poly.type
_entity_poly.pdbx_seq_one_letter_code
_entity_poly.pdbx_strand_id
1 'polypeptide(L)'
;MALIRSRGGAAGVLVGVLLLVSVASTSAMMVDLAAVLSGQGGFSEIIKVAQNANRTQWPSAFTFFAPSNGAVKKYSCLKEPGQSSIAGRVLQYHMLTAAYADAAIVTRTSKAPWLAYTALAGQRLNITNKNGKITIVGNGITAKLNKQDVVSKSTQSVQGIDKMFIPTTIQNVCGIKAGSTSSTTVNARRSRLLEVAALMVGLASVGYFYWPW
;
A
#
# COMPACT_ATOMS: atom_id res chain seq x y z
N MET A 1 37.80 16.49 56.28
CA MET A 1 36.63 16.24 57.17
C MET A 1 35.67 17.41 57.05
N ALA A 2 34.54 17.23 56.37
CA ALA A 2 33.49 18.25 56.25
C ALA A 2 32.18 17.66 56.79
N LEU A 3 31.66 18.26 57.86
CA LEU A 3 30.39 17.89 58.49
C LEU A 3 29.25 18.67 57.80
N ILE A 4 28.40 17.97 57.04
CA ILE A 4 27.13 18.53 56.58
C ILE A 4 26.08 18.23 57.65
N ARG A 5 25.66 19.29 58.36
CA ARG A 5 24.62 19.26 59.39
C ARG A 5 23.27 19.54 58.71
N SER A 6 22.45 18.51 58.51
CA SER A 6 21.09 18.65 57.97
C SER A 6 20.08 18.85 59.12
N ARG A 7 19.37 19.97 59.11
CA ARG A 7 18.25 20.30 60.02
C ARG A 7 16.93 20.00 59.29
N GLY A 8 16.22 18.99 59.80
CA GLY A 8 14.76 18.95 59.91
C GLY A 8 13.92 18.85 58.63
N GLY A 9 13.15 17.76 58.51
CA GLY A 9 11.90 17.78 57.77
C GLY A 9 11.57 16.51 56.99
N ALA A 10 10.67 15.69 57.56
CA ALA A 10 9.85 14.65 56.92
C ALA A 10 10.56 13.47 56.23
N ALA A 11 10.48 12.32 56.91
CA ALA A 11 10.76 11.01 56.36
C ALA A 11 9.80 10.67 55.22
N GLY A 12 10.36 10.52 54.02
CA GLY A 12 9.80 9.72 52.94
C GLY A 12 10.95 8.88 52.39
N VAL A 13 11.05 7.63 52.83
CA VAL A 13 12.02 6.67 52.31
C VAL A 13 11.63 6.34 50.87
N LEU A 14 12.15 7.11 49.92
CA LEU A 14 12.28 6.69 48.54
C LEU A 14 13.75 6.34 48.35
N VAL A 15 14.07 5.07 48.63
CA VAL A 15 15.20 4.39 48.01
C VAL A 15 14.86 4.32 46.51
N GLY A 16 15.00 5.47 45.86
CA GLY A 16 14.91 5.60 44.42
C GLY A 16 16.19 4.98 43.88
N VAL A 17 16.16 3.67 43.68
CA VAL A 17 17.01 3.03 42.68
C VAL A 17 16.77 3.84 41.42
N LEU A 18 17.73 4.70 41.09
CA LEU A 18 17.82 5.38 39.82
C LEU A 18 18.01 4.25 38.80
N LEU A 19 16.89 3.67 38.37
CA LEU A 19 16.84 2.69 37.32
C LEU A 19 17.29 3.46 36.09
N LEU A 20 18.58 3.36 35.80
CA LEU A 20 19.12 3.65 34.49
C LEU A 20 18.25 2.83 33.53
N VAL A 21 17.26 3.50 32.93
CA VAL A 21 16.62 3.01 31.71
C VAL A 21 17.78 2.90 30.76
N SER A 22 18.30 1.68 30.64
CA SER A 22 19.19 1.33 29.56
C SER A 22 18.46 1.79 28.31
N VAL A 23 19.02 2.79 27.64
CA VAL A 23 18.77 3.00 26.23
C VAL A 23 19.16 1.69 25.58
N ALA A 24 18.19 0.77 25.52
CA ALA A 24 18.33 -0.48 24.81
C ALA A 24 18.74 -0.07 23.42
N SER A 25 20.01 -0.31 23.10
CA SER A 25 20.56 -0.12 21.78
C SER A 25 19.52 -0.69 20.82
N THR A 26 18.82 0.18 20.09
CA THR A 26 17.96 -0.23 18.99
C THR A 26 18.89 -0.70 17.89
N SER A 27 19.53 -1.85 18.12
CA SER A 27 19.95 -2.70 17.02
C SER A 27 18.70 -2.87 16.19
N ALA A 28 18.78 -2.51 14.92
CA ALA A 28 17.68 -2.61 13.99
C ALA A 28 17.28 -4.10 13.91
N MET A 29 16.36 -4.52 14.78
CA MET A 29 15.87 -5.89 14.81
C MET A 29 15.25 -6.15 13.45
N MET A 30 15.88 -7.04 12.68
CA MET A 30 15.36 -7.46 11.38
C MET A 30 14.43 -8.64 11.59
N VAL A 31 13.32 -8.65 10.86
CA VAL A 31 12.29 -9.69 10.96
C VAL A 31 12.13 -10.36 9.60
N ASP A 32 12.01 -11.68 9.61
CA ASP A 32 11.67 -12.45 8.42
C ASP A 32 10.17 -12.38 8.15
N LEU A 33 9.79 -11.81 7.01
CA LEU A 33 8.38 -11.70 6.60
C LEU A 33 7.74 -13.08 6.41
N ALA A 34 8.47 -14.03 5.82
CA ALA A 34 7.95 -15.37 5.61
C ALA A 34 7.65 -16.04 6.96
N ALA A 35 8.50 -15.83 7.97
CA ALA A 35 8.24 -16.32 9.33
C ALA A 35 7.04 -15.63 9.99
N VAL A 36 6.85 -14.31 9.80
CA VAL A 36 5.67 -13.59 10.33
C VAL A 36 4.37 -14.07 9.71
N LEU A 37 4.39 -14.41 8.43
CA LEU A 37 3.23 -14.93 7.71
C LEU A 37 3.05 -16.45 7.89
N SER A 38 4.10 -17.15 8.32
CA SER A 38 4.04 -18.59 8.59
C SER A 38 3.08 -18.85 9.75
N GLY A 39 2.07 -19.69 9.50
CA GLY A 39 0.96 -19.93 10.44
C GLY A 39 -0.27 -19.06 10.19
N GLN A 40 -0.21 -18.05 9.31
CA GLN A 40 -1.37 -17.27 8.90
C GLN A 40 -2.03 -17.91 7.67
N GLY A 41 -3.24 -18.46 7.85
CA GLY A 41 -4.01 -19.06 6.76
C GLY A 41 -4.38 -18.06 5.67
N GLY A 42 -4.20 -18.45 4.40
CA GLY A 42 -4.60 -17.67 3.23
C GLY A 42 -3.49 -16.85 2.53
N PHE A 43 -2.23 -17.01 2.98
CA PHE A 43 -1.07 -16.25 2.48
C PHE A 43 0.05 -17.13 1.90
N SER A 44 -0.22 -18.41 1.61
CA SER A 44 0.78 -19.34 1.08
C SER A 44 1.45 -18.88 -0.22
N GLU A 45 0.74 -18.15 -1.08
CA GLU A 45 1.30 -17.66 -2.34
C GLU A 45 2.24 -16.48 -2.14
N ILE A 46 1.91 -15.57 -1.22
CA ILE A 46 2.78 -14.42 -0.92
C ILE A 46 4.02 -14.87 -0.12
N ILE A 47 3.92 -15.94 0.68
CA ILE A 47 5.08 -16.56 1.34
C ILE A 47 6.09 -17.06 0.30
N LYS A 48 5.64 -17.72 -0.78
CA LYS A 48 6.53 -18.15 -1.87
C LYS A 48 7.23 -16.97 -2.55
N VAL A 49 6.53 -15.86 -2.74
CA VAL A 49 7.13 -14.62 -3.28
C VAL A 49 8.15 -14.04 -2.30
N ALA A 50 7.88 -14.07 -1.00
CA ALA A 50 8.82 -13.65 0.04
C ALA A 50 10.08 -14.53 0.09
N GLN A 51 9.94 -15.84 -0.10
CA GLN A 51 11.05 -16.78 -0.18
C GLN A 51 11.89 -16.60 -1.46
N ASN A 52 11.25 -16.23 -2.58
CA ASN A 52 11.96 -15.92 -3.83
C ASN A 52 12.65 -14.55 -3.79
N ALA A 53 12.28 -13.65 -2.87
CA ALA A 53 12.84 -12.31 -2.84
C ALA A 53 14.31 -12.30 -2.44
N ASN A 54 15.11 -11.43 -3.06
CA ASN A 54 16.52 -11.22 -2.67
C ASN A 54 16.68 -10.63 -1.25
N ARG A 55 15.57 -10.17 -0.64
CA ARG A 55 15.55 -9.63 0.71
C ARG A 55 14.50 -10.36 1.55
N THR A 56 14.98 -11.11 2.52
CA THR A 56 14.15 -11.84 3.50
C THR A 56 13.95 -11.06 4.80
N GLN A 57 14.87 -10.14 5.10
CA GLN A 57 14.91 -9.37 6.34
C GLN A 57 14.36 -7.95 6.19
N TRP A 58 13.41 -7.60 7.04
CA TRP A 58 12.69 -6.32 7.03
C TRP A 58 12.80 -5.60 8.37
N PRO A 59 12.61 -4.26 8.41
CA PRO A 59 12.51 -3.53 9.67
C PRO A 59 11.54 -4.20 10.64
N SER A 60 11.85 -4.22 11.95
CA SER A 60 10.94 -4.79 12.96
C SER A 60 9.63 -4.05 13.07
N ALA A 61 9.63 -2.74 12.78
CA ALA A 61 8.47 -1.88 12.74
C ALA A 61 7.90 -1.79 11.32
N PHE A 62 6.76 -2.45 11.05
CA PHE A 62 6.15 -2.36 9.72
C PHE A 62 4.64 -2.62 9.72
N THR A 63 3.99 -2.09 8.68
CA THR A 63 2.65 -2.52 8.26
C THR A 63 2.76 -3.16 6.90
N PHE A 64 2.38 -4.43 6.78
CA PHE A 64 2.39 -5.16 5.51
C PHE A 64 0.97 -5.36 5.00
N PHE A 65 0.69 -4.84 3.82
CA PHE A 65 -0.56 -5.12 3.10
C PHE A 65 -0.42 -6.44 2.35
N ALA A 66 -0.87 -7.54 2.95
CA ALA A 66 -0.73 -8.87 2.41
C ALA A 66 -1.82 -9.15 1.35
N PRO A 67 -1.47 -9.30 0.06
CA PRO A 67 -2.44 -9.67 -0.95
C PRO A 67 -2.94 -11.11 -0.74
N SER A 68 -4.22 -11.33 -1.03
CA SER A 68 -4.81 -12.66 -1.02
C SER A 68 -4.13 -13.61 -2.02
N ASN A 69 -4.15 -14.92 -1.73
CA ASN A 69 -3.62 -15.94 -2.64
C ASN A 69 -4.15 -15.81 -4.08
N GLY A 70 -5.44 -15.46 -4.26
CA GLY A 70 -6.03 -15.25 -5.58
C GLY A 70 -5.46 -14.06 -6.35
N ALA A 71 -5.04 -13.00 -5.64
CA ALA A 71 -4.37 -11.86 -6.26
C ALA A 71 -2.95 -12.18 -6.71
N VAL A 72 -2.20 -12.93 -5.90
CA VAL A 72 -0.80 -13.30 -6.20
C VAL A 72 -0.71 -14.30 -7.35
N LYS A 73 -1.68 -15.23 -7.47
CA LYS A 73 -1.72 -16.21 -8.56
C LYS A 73 -1.79 -15.60 -9.97
N LYS A 74 -2.27 -14.35 -10.10
CA LYS A 74 -2.32 -13.63 -11.37
C LYS A 74 -0.93 -13.23 -11.89
N TYR A 75 0.11 -13.33 -11.06
CA TYR A 75 1.46 -12.87 -11.36
C TYR A 75 2.46 -14.00 -11.15
N SER A 76 2.54 -14.92 -12.12
CA SER A 76 3.47 -16.07 -12.09
C SER A 76 4.93 -15.64 -12.09
N CYS A 77 5.27 -14.55 -12.79
CA CYS A 77 6.62 -13.97 -12.86
C CYS A 77 7.28 -13.75 -11.48
N LEU A 78 6.50 -13.50 -10.43
CA LEU A 78 7.04 -13.24 -9.08
C LEU A 78 7.57 -14.48 -8.38
N LYS A 79 7.22 -15.67 -8.90
CA LYS A 79 7.63 -16.97 -8.36
C LYS A 79 8.72 -17.62 -9.21
N GLU A 80 9.05 -17.03 -10.35
CA GLU A 80 10.06 -17.58 -11.25
C GLU A 80 11.47 -17.40 -10.67
N PRO A 81 12.31 -18.45 -10.72
CA PRO A 81 13.71 -18.35 -10.33
C PRO A 81 14.41 -17.39 -11.30
N GLY A 82 15.00 -16.32 -10.76
CA GLY A 82 15.64 -15.24 -11.53
C GLY A 82 14.96 -13.88 -11.39
N GLN A 83 13.73 -13.82 -10.85
CA GLN A 83 13.00 -12.57 -10.62
C GLN A 83 13.01 -12.13 -9.14
N SER A 84 14.02 -12.55 -8.37
CA SER A 84 14.14 -12.31 -6.93
C SER A 84 14.20 -10.82 -6.55
N SER A 85 14.85 -10.01 -7.41
CA SER A 85 14.90 -8.55 -7.26
C SER A 85 13.50 -7.94 -7.43
N ILE A 86 12.72 -8.43 -8.39
CA ILE A 86 11.37 -7.96 -8.66
C ILE A 86 10.43 -8.30 -7.50
N ALA A 87 10.47 -9.55 -7.04
CA ALA A 87 9.71 -9.99 -5.86
C ALA A 87 9.99 -9.10 -4.65
N GLY A 88 11.27 -8.80 -4.36
CA GLY A 88 11.66 -7.90 -3.27
C GLY A 88 11.08 -6.49 -3.40
N ARG A 89 11.09 -5.91 -4.60
CA ARG A 89 10.52 -4.57 -4.85
C ARG A 89 9.00 -4.54 -4.71
N VAL A 90 8.31 -5.61 -5.10
CA VAL A 90 6.87 -5.71 -4.88
C VAL A 90 6.55 -5.78 -3.39
N LEU A 91 7.31 -6.55 -2.62
CA LEU A 91 7.12 -6.64 -1.17
C LEU A 91 7.36 -5.30 -0.49
N GLN A 92 8.42 -4.57 -0.89
CA GLN A 92 8.67 -3.19 -0.44
C GLN A 92 7.48 -2.27 -0.69
N TYR A 93 6.78 -2.43 -1.81
CA TYR A 93 5.65 -1.58 -2.13
C TYR A 93 4.39 -1.89 -1.31
N HIS A 94 4.31 -3.09 -0.73
CA HIS A 94 3.24 -3.47 0.19
C HIS A 94 3.58 -3.19 1.65
N MET A 95 4.77 -2.68 1.95
CA MET A 95 5.18 -2.38 3.32
C MET A 95 5.23 -0.89 3.60
N LEU A 96 4.80 -0.51 4.80
CA LEU A 96 5.02 0.80 5.41
C LEU A 96 6.06 0.69 6.53
N THR A 97 6.82 1.75 6.78
CA THR A 97 7.89 1.82 7.80
C THR A 97 7.39 1.95 9.24
N ALA A 98 6.08 2.00 9.44
CA ALA A 98 5.45 2.10 10.75
C ALA A 98 4.34 1.07 10.88
N ALA A 99 4.11 0.58 12.11
CA ALA A 99 3.04 -0.35 12.43
C ALA A 99 1.73 0.40 12.69
N TYR A 100 0.71 0.07 11.91
CA TYR A 100 -0.63 0.62 12.03
C TYR A 100 -1.63 -0.53 12.13
N ALA A 101 -2.12 -0.77 13.35
CA ALA A 101 -3.27 -1.64 13.57
C ALA A 101 -4.52 -1.07 12.89
N ASP A 102 -5.51 -1.91 12.61
CA ASP A 102 -6.75 -1.52 11.93
C ASP A 102 -7.43 -0.33 12.62
N ALA A 103 -7.57 -0.37 13.95
CA ALA A 103 -8.16 0.72 14.72
C ALA A 103 -7.43 2.07 14.52
N ALA A 104 -6.09 2.05 14.38
CA ALA A 104 -5.31 3.24 14.10
C ALA A 104 -5.52 3.74 12.67
N ILE A 105 -5.63 2.84 11.69
CA ILE A 105 -5.95 3.17 10.30
C ILE A 105 -7.36 3.80 10.23
N VAL A 106 -8.36 3.19 10.87
CA VAL A 106 -9.73 3.70 10.96
C VAL A 106 -9.75 5.08 11.60
N THR A 107 -9.14 5.24 12.77
CA THR A 107 -9.13 6.53 13.50
C THR A 107 -8.51 7.65 12.67
N ARG A 108 -7.41 7.37 11.98
CA ARG A 108 -6.74 8.37 11.14
C ARG A 108 -7.59 8.71 9.92
N THR A 109 -8.14 7.70 9.25
CA THR A 109 -8.99 7.90 8.05
C THR A 109 -10.33 8.57 8.36
N SER A 110 -10.81 8.49 9.60
CA SER A 110 -11.99 9.26 10.05
C SER A 110 -11.68 10.74 10.25
N LYS A 111 -10.43 11.10 10.55
CA LYS A 111 -9.99 12.51 10.71
C LYS A 111 -9.63 13.18 9.38
N ALA A 112 -9.26 12.39 8.38
CA ALA A 112 -8.93 12.87 7.04
C ALA A 112 -9.47 11.88 5.99
N PRO A 113 -10.28 12.34 5.02
CA PRO A 113 -10.89 11.46 4.01
C PRO A 113 -9.84 10.80 3.09
N TRP A 114 -8.64 11.38 2.99
CA TRP A 114 -7.49 10.78 2.34
C TRP A 114 -6.32 10.68 3.31
N LEU A 115 -5.55 9.60 3.22
CA LEU A 115 -4.27 9.46 3.92
C LEU A 115 -3.24 8.84 2.99
N ALA A 116 -2.24 9.63 2.64
CA ALA A 116 -1.12 9.15 1.86
C ALA A 116 -0.02 8.60 2.78
N TYR A 117 0.26 7.31 2.65
CA TYR A 117 1.42 6.66 3.25
C TYR A 117 2.50 6.43 2.20
N THR A 118 3.76 6.56 2.58
CA THR A 118 4.88 6.20 1.73
C THR A 118 5.27 4.77 2.00
N ALA A 119 5.20 3.92 0.98
CA ALA A 119 5.68 2.55 1.06
C ALA A 119 7.21 2.50 1.14
N LEU A 120 7.78 1.37 1.56
CA LEU A 120 9.24 1.19 1.56
C LEU A 120 9.86 1.32 0.16
N ALA A 121 9.08 1.06 -0.90
CA ALA A 121 9.49 1.30 -2.28
C ALA A 121 9.57 2.81 -2.65
N GLY A 122 9.23 3.72 -1.74
CA GLY A 122 9.22 5.19 -1.95
C GLY A 122 7.95 5.72 -2.62
N GLN A 123 7.07 4.83 -3.07
CA GLN A 123 5.82 5.18 -3.75
C GLN A 123 4.67 5.40 -2.76
N ARG A 124 3.73 6.29 -3.10
CA ARG A 124 2.60 6.63 -2.23
C ARG A 124 1.45 5.62 -2.38
N LEU A 125 0.85 5.27 -1.24
CA LEU A 125 -0.40 4.53 -1.13
C LEU A 125 -1.43 5.44 -0.47
N ASN A 126 -2.57 5.65 -1.11
CA ASN A 126 -3.64 6.46 -0.54
C ASN A 126 -4.68 5.55 0.12
N ILE A 127 -4.97 5.77 1.39
CA ILE A 127 -5.93 4.99 2.16
C ILE A 127 -7.16 5.86 2.43
N THR A 128 -8.32 5.31 2.16
CA THR A 128 -9.61 5.98 2.32
C THR A 128 -10.57 5.05 3.04
N ASN A 129 -11.32 5.60 4.00
CA ASN A 129 -12.38 4.90 4.70
C ASN A 129 -13.73 5.48 4.31
N LYS A 130 -14.61 4.64 3.78
CA LYS A 130 -15.98 5.01 3.45
C LYS A 130 -16.93 4.03 4.13
N ASN A 131 -17.68 4.51 5.10
CA ASN A 131 -18.67 3.73 5.87
C ASN A 131 -18.06 2.45 6.49
N GLY A 132 -16.86 2.55 7.07
CA GLY A 132 -16.14 1.42 7.67
C GLY A 132 -15.44 0.50 6.67
N LYS A 133 -15.53 0.79 5.36
CA LYS A 133 -14.81 0.04 4.32
C LYS A 133 -13.52 0.76 3.97
N ILE A 134 -12.39 0.13 4.30
CA ILE A 134 -11.07 0.65 3.98
C ILE A 134 -10.69 0.24 2.55
N THR A 135 -10.30 1.24 1.76
CA THR A 135 -9.78 1.08 0.40
C THR A 135 -8.40 1.70 0.32
N ILE A 136 -7.50 1.04 -0.41
CA ILE A 136 -6.11 1.43 -0.56
C ILE A 136 -5.87 1.56 -2.06
N VAL A 137 -5.40 2.73 -2.50
CA VAL A 137 -5.10 3.05 -3.88
C VAL A 137 -3.60 3.20 -4.04
N GLY A 138 -3.00 2.30 -4.82
CA GLY A 138 -1.59 2.33 -5.17
C GLY A 138 -1.42 2.17 -6.67
N ASN A 139 -0.76 3.14 -7.32
CA ASN A 139 -0.41 3.08 -8.74
C ASN A 139 -1.60 2.72 -9.67
N GLY A 140 -2.76 3.38 -9.46
CA GLY A 140 -3.98 3.14 -10.24
C GLY A 140 -4.76 1.87 -9.88
N ILE A 141 -4.26 1.04 -8.96
CA ILE A 141 -4.95 -0.15 -8.46
C ILE A 141 -5.65 0.19 -7.15
N THR A 142 -6.97 -0.03 -7.08
CA THR A 142 -7.75 0.06 -5.83
C THR A 142 -7.96 -1.32 -5.24
N ALA A 143 -7.33 -1.57 -4.09
CA ALA A 143 -7.54 -2.75 -3.26
C ALA A 143 -8.48 -2.43 -2.09
N LYS A 144 -9.23 -3.43 -1.64
CA LYS A 144 -10.07 -3.41 -0.45
C LYS A 144 -9.38 -4.20 0.65
N LEU A 145 -9.49 -3.69 1.87
CA LEU A 145 -9.09 -4.45 3.05
C LEU A 145 -10.12 -5.56 3.29
N ASN A 146 -9.70 -6.82 3.19
CA ASN A 146 -10.59 -7.97 3.32
C ASN A 146 -10.40 -8.71 4.66
N LYS A 147 -9.21 -8.63 5.24
CA LYS A 147 -8.87 -9.29 6.51
C LYS A 147 -8.05 -8.33 7.35
N GLN A 148 -8.67 -7.81 8.39
CA GLN A 148 -8.06 -6.84 9.30
C GLN A 148 -7.20 -7.57 10.33
N ASP A 149 -6.10 -6.94 10.73
CA ASP A 149 -5.26 -7.37 11.87
C ASP A 149 -4.90 -8.86 11.85
N VAL A 150 -4.49 -9.37 10.68
CA VAL A 150 -4.00 -10.75 10.53
C VAL A 150 -2.87 -11.05 11.50
N VAL A 151 -2.00 -10.06 11.68
CA VAL A 151 -1.01 -9.99 12.75
C VAL A 151 -1.08 -8.60 13.32
N SER A 152 -1.20 -8.47 14.63
CA SER A 152 -1.17 -7.17 15.32
C SER A 152 -0.32 -7.31 16.57
N LYS A 153 0.94 -6.91 16.47
CA LYS A 153 1.92 -6.82 17.55
C LYS A 153 2.33 -5.35 17.73
N SER A 154 3.02 -5.04 18.82
CA SER A 154 3.49 -3.68 19.12
C SER A 154 4.29 -3.02 17.98
N THR A 155 5.00 -3.80 17.17
CA THR A 155 5.83 -3.32 16.06
C THR A 155 5.43 -3.90 14.70
N GLN A 156 4.50 -4.86 14.62
CA GLN A 156 4.20 -5.54 13.36
C GLN A 156 2.69 -5.54 13.12
N SER A 157 2.28 -5.08 11.96
CA SER A 157 0.88 -5.18 11.53
C SER A 157 0.78 -5.80 10.16
N VAL A 158 -0.09 -6.80 10.00
CA VAL A 158 -0.39 -7.42 8.70
C VAL A 158 -1.86 -7.22 8.39
N GLN A 159 -2.12 -6.62 7.23
CA GLN A 159 -3.43 -6.22 6.76
C GLN A 159 -3.73 -6.92 5.44
N GLY A 160 -4.72 -7.81 5.41
CA GLY A 160 -5.09 -8.57 4.22
C GLY A 160 -5.84 -7.72 3.20
N ILE A 161 -5.41 -7.76 1.94
CA ILE A 161 -6.03 -7.03 0.82
C ILE A 161 -6.44 -7.96 -0.32
N ASP A 162 -7.45 -7.53 -1.08
CA ASP A 162 -8.03 -8.31 -2.18
C ASP A 162 -7.22 -8.27 -3.49
N LYS A 163 -6.34 -7.28 -3.68
CA LYS A 163 -5.51 -7.09 -4.88
C LYS A 163 -4.05 -6.91 -4.52
N MET A 164 -3.17 -7.06 -5.52
CA MET A 164 -1.73 -6.88 -5.38
C MET A 164 -1.31 -5.58 -6.06
N PHE A 165 -0.50 -4.77 -5.38
CA PHE A 165 0.06 -3.55 -5.91
C PHE A 165 1.36 -3.84 -6.67
N ILE A 166 1.45 -3.33 -7.90
CA ILE A 166 2.62 -3.54 -8.76
C ILE A 166 3.30 -2.19 -8.98
N PRO A 167 4.57 -2.01 -8.56
CA PRO A 167 5.35 -0.81 -8.85
C PRO A 167 5.46 -0.56 -10.35
N THR A 168 5.30 0.69 -10.80
CA THR A 168 5.43 1.10 -12.22
C THR A 168 6.72 0.59 -12.86
N THR A 169 7.80 0.57 -12.11
CA THR A 169 9.14 0.18 -12.56
C THR A 169 9.31 -1.27 -12.98
N ILE A 170 8.33 -2.14 -12.68
CA ILE A 170 8.40 -3.58 -13.02
C ILE A 170 7.18 -4.08 -13.80
N GLN A 171 6.23 -3.18 -14.14
CA GLN A 171 5.03 -3.55 -14.89
C GLN A 171 5.39 -4.23 -16.23
N ASN A 172 6.42 -3.71 -16.91
CA ASN A 172 6.86 -4.25 -18.20
C ASN A 172 7.51 -5.65 -18.12
N VAL A 173 8.09 -6.03 -16.97
CA VAL A 173 8.87 -7.29 -16.86
C VAL A 173 7.98 -8.51 -16.65
N CYS A 174 6.82 -8.31 -16.03
CA CYS A 174 5.82 -9.35 -15.83
C CYS A 174 4.75 -9.40 -16.93
N GLY A 175 4.94 -8.69 -18.06
CA GLY A 175 3.92 -8.53 -19.09
C GLY A 175 2.66 -7.79 -18.59
N ILE A 176 2.77 -7.06 -17.48
CA ILE A 176 1.67 -6.32 -16.86
C ILE A 176 1.55 -5.01 -17.61
N LYS A 177 0.65 -4.92 -18.59
CA LYS A 177 0.26 -3.62 -19.14
C LYS A 177 -0.20 -2.73 -17.98
N ALA A 178 0.45 -1.57 -17.82
CA ALA A 178 -0.02 -0.49 -16.97
C ALA A 178 -1.49 -0.22 -17.31
N GLY A 179 -2.41 -0.63 -16.42
CA GLY A 179 -3.85 -0.54 -16.68
C GLY A 179 -4.59 -1.85 -16.92
N SER A 180 -4.35 -2.89 -16.10
CA SER A 180 -5.46 -3.83 -15.79
C SER A 180 -6.45 -3.18 -14.82
N THR A 181 -6.97 -2.04 -15.25
CA THR A 181 -8.26 -1.54 -14.80
C THR A 181 -9.22 -2.69 -15.05
N SER A 182 -9.73 -3.32 -13.99
CA SER A 182 -11.09 -3.82 -14.04
C SER A 182 -11.98 -2.61 -14.25
N SER A 183 -11.99 -2.12 -15.49
CA SER A 183 -13.04 -1.31 -16.05
C SER A 183 -14.25 -2.21 -15.95
N THR A 184 -15.00 -2.03 -14.88
CA THR A 184 -16.43 -2.32 -14.97
C THR A 184 -16.86 -1.55 -16.19
N THR A 185 -17.30 -2.27 -17.21
CA THR A 185 -17.80 -1.80 -18.48
C THR A 185 -18.85 -0.72 -18.26
N VAL A 186 -18.42 0.53 -18.02
CA VAL A 186 -19.23 1.71 -18.28
C VAL A 186 -19.11 1.90 -19.78
N ASN A 187 -19.91 1.07 -20.46
CA ASN A 187 -20.51 1.34 -21.75
C ASN A 187 -19.68 2.26 -22.67
N ALA A 188 -18.62 1.69 -23.25
CA ALA A 188 -18.03 2.22 -24.47
C ALA A 188 -19.00 2.01 -25.65
N ARG A 189 -20.15 2.70 -25.59
CA ARG A 189 -21.02 2.99 -26.75
C ARG A 189 -20.73 4.43 -27.18
N ARG A 190 -19.52 4.67 -27.67
CA ARG A 190 -19.22 5.87 -28.47
C ARG A 190 -18.20 5.52 -29.55
N SER A 191 -18.64 4.69 -30.50
CA SER A 191 -18.03 4.57 -31.83
C SER A 191 -19.10 4.27 -32.87
N ARG A 192 -19.88 5.30 -33.23
CA ARG A 192 -20.49 5.53 -34.56
C ARG A 192 -20.94 6.99 -34.63
N LEU A 193 -19.98 7.90 -34.67
CA LEU A 193 -20.14 9.30 -35.13
C LEU A 193 -18.78 9.74 -35.70
N LEU A 194 -18.27 8.92 -36.62
CA LEU A 194 -17.34 9.35 -37.65
C LEU A 194 -18.20 9.69 -38.87
N GLU A 195 -17.86 10.78 -39.55
CA GLU A 195 -18.23 11.10 -40.93
C GLU A 195 -19.66 11.58 -41.24
N VAL A 196 -20.02 12.81 -40.85
CA VAL A 196 -20.89 13.65 -41.71
C VAL A 196 -20.54 15.16 -41.67
N ALA A 197 -19.80 15.67 -40.68
CA ALA A 197 -19.66 17.13 -40.50
C ALA A 197 -18.54 17.84 -41.31
N ALA A 198 -17.97 17.21 -42.35
CA ALA A 198 -16.88 17.80 -43.14
C ALA A 198 -17.17 17.88 -44.65
N LEU A 199 -18.44 17.98 -45.04
CA LEU A 199 -18.81 18.16 -46.45
C LEU A 199 -20.03 19.07 -46.64
N MET A 200 -20.04 20.26 -46.01
CA MET A 200 -21.02 21.33 -46.32
C MET A 200 -20.48 22.74 -46.00
N VAL A 201 -19.21 23.03 -46.34
CA VAL A 201 -18.74 24.42 -46.43
C VAL A 201 -17.96 24.58 -47.72
N GLY A 202 -18.69 24.83 -48.81
CA GLY A 202 -18.06 25.03 -50.12
C GLY A 202 -19.06 25.03 -51.26
N LEU A 203 -19.99 25.99 -51.28
CA LEU A 203 -20.65 26.47 -52.50
C LEU A 203 -21.47 27.72 -52.16
N ALA A 204 -20.76 28.80 -51.86
CA ALA A 204 -21.29 30.16 -51.92
C ALA A 204 -20.58 30.87 -53.07
N SER A 205 -20.97 30.59 -54.31
CA SER A 205 -20.56 31.37 -55.48
C SER A 205 -21.54 31.18 -56.64
N VAL A 206 -22.29 32.25 -56.92
CA VAL A 206 -22.80 32.66 -58.24
C VAL A 206 -23.87 31.79 -58.91
N GLY A 207 -25.10 32.33 -58.95
CA GLY A 207 -26.18 31.85 -59.82
C GLY A 207 -27.39 32.78 -59.79
N TYR A 208 -27.35 33.83 -60.61
CA TYR A 208 -28.53 34.60 -61.04
C TYR A 208 -29.62 33.67 -61.60
N PHE A 209 -30.91 33.89 -61.30
CA PHE A 209 -32.03 33.99 -62.29
C PHE A 209 -33.45 34.10 -61.65
N TYR A 210 -34.06 35.29 -61.80
CA TYR A 210 -35.44 35.67 -62.19
C TYR A 210 -36.72 34.78 -61.97
N TRP A 211 -37.76 35.38 -61.30
CA TRP A 211 -39.27 35.40 -61.40
C TRP A 211 -40.08 34.21 -62.00
N PRO A 212 -41.44 34.10 -61.86
CA PRO A 212 -42.51 35.01 -61.31
C PRO A 212 -43.42 34.28 -60.26
N TRP A 213 -44.41 34.84 -59.55
CA TRP A 213 -45.49 35.83 -59.77
C TRP A 213 -45.82 36.54 -58.45
#